data_AF-A0A1L8DXN9-F1
#
_entry.id   AF-A0A1L8DXN9-F1
#
_cell.length_a   1.000
_cell.length_b   1.000
_cell.length_c   1.000
_cell.angle_alpha   90.00
_cell.angle_beta   90.00
_cell.angle_gamma   90.00
#
_symmetry.space_group_name_H-M   'P 1'
#
loop_
_entity.id
_entity.type
_entity.pdbx_description
1 polymer ?
#
loop_
_entity_poly.entity_id
_entity_poly.type
_entity_poly.pdbx_seq_one_letter_code
_entity_poly.pdbx_strand_id
1 'polypeptide(L)'
;FKQLKPGLSAFADKPSECAQQIEKLLLEAKNVIPQVYWSKTPVVLKATAGLRLLDPAKADGLLKAVRGVFKKSGFLIEDNAVEIMEGVDEGIFSWFTVNFLLGKLNGKNTVAALDLGGGSTQVTFAPKDLTQNIYDGFIHDVPTTGDNVRVFTHSYLGLGLHAVRHAVFTSGLPENQTSIDSECVNPIVRTKLFRYSNREFHISGKDNKKSTAENPEVDFEACVENVRNKVVPLVKPKPITLKQHLIAAFSYYFERAIESGLVDPTLGGEIKVGDFYTKAREVCAIANTDQPFMCLDLTFIAVLLQDGYGLKPQAQIKLYKRIDNHEISWALGCAYNILSKRMTPKQ
;
A
#
# COMPACT_ATOMS: atom_id res chain seq x y z
N PHE A 1 17.43 4.96 -1.29
CA PHE A 1 16.05 5.47 -1.41
C PHE A 1 15.86 6.70 -0.54
N LYS A 2 15.10 7.68 -1.03
CA LYS A 2 14.72 8.90 -0.33
C LYS A 2 13.20 9.06 -0.50
N GLN A 3 12.50 9.36 0.59
CA GLN A 3 11.07 9.62 0.59
C GLN A 3 10.75 10.86 1.43
N LEU A 4 9.62 11.51 1.13
CA LEU A 4 9.08 12.63 1.89
C LEU A 4 7.64 12.30 2.30
N LYS A 5 7.26 12.68 3.53
CA LYS A 5 5.89 12.60 4.05
C LYS A 5 5.40 14.02 4.36
N PRO A 6 4.10 14.35 4.19
CA PRO A 6 3.03 13.47 3.70
C PRO A 6 3.07 13.27 2.18
N GLY A 7 2.26 12.33 1.66
CA GLY A 7 2.14 12.08 0.22
C GLY A 7 1.33 13.15 -0.52
N LEU A 8 1.32 13.08 -1.86
CA LEU A 8 0.72 14.11 -2.74
C LEU A 8 -0.74 14.47 -2.39
N SER A 9 -1.55 13.49 -1.98
CA SER A 9 -2.98 13.73 -1.69
C SER A 9 -3.23 14.64 -0.50
N ALA A 10 -2.26 14.80 0.41
CA ALA A 10 -2.36 15.76 1.51
C ALA A 10 -2.24 17.22 1.04
N PHE A 11 -1.79 17.45 -0.19
CA PHE A 11 -1.63 18.76 -0.80
C PHE A 11 -2.73 19.07 -1.82
N ALA A 12 -3.89 18.40 -1.73
CA ALA A 12 -4.99 18.55 -2.69
C ALA A 12 -5.40 20.01 -2.93
N ASP A 13 -5.34 20.85 -1.90
CA ASP A 13 -5.64 22.30 -1.98
C ASP A 13 -4.39 23.18 -2.12
N LYS A 14 -3.20 22.57 -2.18
CA LYS A 14 -1.89 23.23 -2.14
C LYS A 14 -0.91 22.72 -3.21
N PRO A 15 -1.24 22.82 -4.53
CA PRO A 15 -0.37 22.27 -5.58
C PRO A 15 1.05 22.86 -5.62
N SER A 16 1.25 24.09 -5.17
CA SER A 16 2.57 24.73 -5.07
C SER A 16 3.46 24.05 -4.03
N GLU A 17 2.93 23.73 -2.84
CA GLU A 17 3.66 22.99 -1.80
C GLU A 17 4.01 21.58 -2.28
N CYS A 18 3.10 20.93 -3.03
CA CYS A 18 3.36 19.63 -3.68
C CYS A 18 4.55 19.72 -4.66
N ALA A 19 4.57 20.74 -5.52
CA ALA A 19 5.66 20.94 -6.48
C ALA A 19 7.03 21.09 -5.79
N GLN A 20 7.10 21.82 -4.67
CA GLN A 20 8.33 21.97 -3.89
C GLN A 20 8.83 20.64 -3.31
N GLN A 21 7.94 19.74 -2.90
CA GLN A 21 8.32 18.40 -2.41
C GLN A 21 8.96 17.57 -3.54
N ILE A 22 8.38 17.62 -4.74
CA ILE A 22 8.92 16.91 -5.91
C ILE A 22 10.26 17.49 -6.34
N GLU A 23 10.43 18.80 -6.30
CA GLU A 23 11.71 19.46 -6.63
C GLU A 23 12.85 18.98 -5.72
N LYS A 24 12.59 18.82 -4.42
CA LYS A 24 13.58 18.26 -3.47
C LYS A 24 13.99 16.84 -3.87
N LEU A 25 13.05 15.98 -4.25
CA LEU A 25 13.36 14.61 -4.68
C LEU A 25 14.12 14.57 -6.02
N LEU A 26 13.79 15.47 -6.95
CA LEU A 26 14.53 15.60 -8.21
C LEU A 26 15.96 16.08 -8.00
N LEU A 27 16.20 16.95 -7.01
CA LEU A 27 17.55 17.39 -6.65
C LEU A 27 18.40 16.22 -6.16
N GLU A 28 17.84 15.32 -5.34
CA GLU A 28 18.52 14.09 -4.92
C GLU A 28 18.89 13.22 -6.13
N ALA A 29 17.98 13.08 -7.11
CA ALA A 29 18.27 12.34 -8.34
C ALA A 29 19.41 12.98 -9.17
N LYS A 30 19.43 14.32 -9.25
CA LYS A 30 20.50 15.09 -9.92
C LYS A 30 21.87 14.94 -9.27
N ASN A 31 21.92 14.74 -7.95
CA ASN A 31 23.17 14.49 -7.24
C ASN A 31 23.76 13.10 -7.52
N VAL A 32 22.93 12.16 -7.97
CA VAL A 32 23.35 10.78 -8.28
C VAL A 32 23.68 10.60 -9.77
N ILE A 33 22.88 11.21 -10.66
CA ILE A 33 23.00 11.04 -12.10
C ILE A 33 23.91 12.15 -12.68
N PRO A 34 25.02 11.83 -13.38
CA PRO A 34 25.86 12.84 -13.99
C PRO A 34 25.07 13.69 -15.01
N GLN A 35 25.36 15.01 -15.04
CA GLN A 35 24.61 15.98 -15.83
C GLN A 35 24.51 15.63 -17.32
N VAL A 36 25.56 15.04 -17.90
CA VAL A 36 25.59 14.60 -19.31
C VAL A 36 24.52 13.55 -19.64
N TYR A 37 23.99 12.83 -18.64
CA TYR A 37 22.95 11.83 -18.81
C TYR A 37 21.54 12.35 -18.50
N TRP A 38 21.37 13.57 -17.97
CA TRP A 38 20.04 14.06 -17.59
C TRP A 38 19.06 14.00 -18.76
N SER A 39 19.41 14.57 -19.91
CA SER A 39 18.55 14.59 -21.10
C SER A 39 18.29 13.22 -21.75
N LYS A 40 18.99 12.18 -21.28
CA LYS A 40 18.82 10.79 -21.75
C LYS A 40 18.14 9.89 -20.71
N THR A 41 17.99 10.37 -19.47
CA THR A 41 17.43 9.59 -18.36
C THR A 41 15.95 9.90 -18.21
N PRO A 42 15.05 8.95 -18.51
CA PRO A 42 13.62 9.13 -18.28
C PRO A 42 13.34 9.35 -16.81
N VAL A 43 12.50 10.33 -16.48
CA VAL A 43 11.95 10.49 -15.13
C VAL A 43 10.45 10.38 -15.18
N VAL A 44 9.88 9.61 -14.25
CA VAL A 44 8.45 9.38 -14.16
C VAL A 44 7.97 9.56 -12.73
N LEU A 45 6.73 10.02 -12.60
CA LEU A 45 5.94 10.01 -11.37
C LEU A 45 4.62 9.33 -11.67
N LYS A 46 4.36 8.24 -10.95
CA LYS A 46 3.09 7.51 -11.02
C LYS A 46 2.38 7.66 -9.68
N ALA A 47 1.28 8.40 -9.67
CA ALA A 47 0.45 8.52 -8.48
C ALA A 47 -0.48 7.30 -8.35
N THR A 48 -0.75 6.85 -7.12
CA THR A 48 -1.53 5.63 -6.87
C THR A 48 -2.91 5.96 -6.29
N ALA A 49 -3.53 5.03 -5.54
CA ALA A 49 -4.90 5.14 -5.04
C ALA A 49 -5.20 6.44 -4.27
N GLY A 50 -4.21 7.02 -3.59
CA GLY A 50 -4.40 8.27 -2.86
C GLY A 50 -4.88 9.43 -3.74
N LEU A 51 -4.42 9.51 -4.99
CA LEU A 51 -4.92 10.51 -5.96
C LEU A 51 -6.20 10.04 -6.67
N ARG A 52 -6.37 8.72 -6.89
CA ARG A 52 -7.61 8.14 -7.46
C ARG A 52 -8.86 8.48 -6.63
N LEU A 53 -8.68 8.66 -5.32
CA LEU A 53 -9.75 8.96 -4.36
C LEU A 53 -10.03 10.46 -4.15
N LEU A 54 -9.28 11.34 -4.81
CA LEU A 54 -9.54 12.79 -4.76
C LEU A 54 -10.59 13.21 -5.78
N ASP A 55 -11.12 14.42 -5.58
CA ASP A 55 -11.81 15.14 -6.63
C ASP A 55 -10.92 15.24 -7.90
N PRO A 56 -11.44 14.92 -9.10
CA PRO A 56 -10.65 14.90 -10.33
C PRO A 56 -9.95 16.22 -10.65
N ALA A 57 -10.56 17.37 -10.34
CA ALA A 57 -9.96 18.67 -10.60
C ALA A 57 -8.77 18.94 -9.66
N LYS A 58 -8.88 18.52 -8.39
CA LYS A 58 -7.76 18.58 -7.44
C LYS A 58 -6.61 17.66 -7.85
N ALA A 59 -6.92 16.43 -8.27
CA ALA A 59 -5.92 15.49 -8.77
C ALA A 59 -5.18 16.05 -10.00
N ASP A 60 -5.90 16.59 -10.98
CA ASP A 60 -5.27 17.21 -12.16
C ASP A 60 -4.45 18.45 -11.80
N GLY A 61 -4.93 19.29 -10.89
CA GLY A 61 -4.19 20.44 -10.36
C GLY A 61 -2.83 20.05 -9.77
N LEU A 62 -2.78 18.97 -9.00
CA LEU A 62 -1.54 18.41 -8.47
C LEU A 62 -0.62 17.90 -9.58
N LEU A 63 -1.14 17.07 -10.51
CA LEU A 63 -0.34 16.50 -11.59
C LEU A 63 0.20 17.58 -12.53
N LYS A 64 -0.57 18.64 -12.80
CA LYS A 64 -0.13 19.80 -13.57
C LYS A 64 1.02 20.53 -12.90
N ALA A 65 0.98 20.69 -11.58
CA ALA A 65 2.08 21.29 -10.82
C ALA A 65 3.36 20.42 -10.94
N VAL A 66 3.23 19.10 -10.78
CA VAL A 66 4.35 18.15 -10.97
C VAL A 66 4.93 18.20 -12.38
N ARG A 67 4.08 18.20 -13.42
CA ARG A 67 4.51 18.35 -14.82
C ARG A 67 5.31 19.64 -15.04
N GLY A 68 4.93 20.73 -14.36
CA GLY A 68 5.66 21.99 -14.38
C GLY A 68 7.09 21.87 -13.84
N VAL A 69 7.28 21.12 -12.75
CA VAL A 69 8.61 20.83 -12.17
C VAL A 69 9.42 19.94 -13.11
N PHE A 70 8.81 18.87 -13.64
CA PHE A 70 9.46 17.91 -14.53
C PHE A 70 10.02 18.59 -15.79
N LYS A 71 9.24 19.48 -16.42
CA LYS A 71 9.66 20.26 -17.60
C LYS A 71 10.92 21.10 -17.37
N LYS A 72 11.15 21.57 -16.13
CA LYS A 72 12.32 22.39 -15.76
C LYS A 72 13.50 21.55 -15.26
N SER A 73 13.32 20.23 -15.13
CA SER A 73 14.32 19.37 -14.51
C SER A 73 15.55 19.12 -15.38
N GLY A 74 15.42 19.16 -16.71
CA GLY A 74 16.48 18.77 -17.65
C GLY A 74 16.60 17.25 -17.84
N PHE A 75 15.80 16.45 -17.12
CA PHE A 75 15.62 15.03 -17.40
C PHE A 75 14.78 14.81 -18.66
N LEU A 76 14.82 13.60 -19.20
CA LEU A 76 13.96 13.21 -20.31
C LEU A 76 12.53 13.00 -19.82
N ILE A 77 11.59 13.78 -20.36
CA ILE A 77 10.17 13.71 -19.99
C ILE A 77 9.38 13.13 -21.17
N GLU A 78 8.79 11.96 -20.97
CA GLU A 78 7.83 11.36 -21.91
C GLU A 78 6.41 11.89 -21.64
N ASP A 79 5.50 11.76 -22.61
CA ASP A 79 4.12 12.29 -22.49
C ASP A 79 3.36 11.69 -21.30
N ASN A 80 3.61 10.41 -21.01
CA ASN A 80 3.03 9.66 -19.88
C ASN A 80 3.91 9.72 -18.61
N ALA A 81 4.88 10.64 -18.53
CA ALA A 81 5.81 10.71 -17.40
C ALA A 81 5.12 11.01 -16.07
N VAL A 82 4.01 11.78 -16.09
CA VAL A 82 3.28 12.17 -14.87
C VAL A 82 1.80 11.83 -15.03
N GLU A 83 1.38 10.75 -14.38
CA GLU A 83 0.01 10.24 -14.46
C GLU A 83 -0.40 9.49 -13.19
N ILE A 84 -1.69 9.19 -13.10
CA ILE A 84 -2.21 8.25 -12.10
C ILE A 84 -2.07 6.85 -12.70
N MET A 85 -1.37 5.98 -11.99
CA MET A 85 -1.20 4.59 -12.39
C MET A 85 -2.42 3.77 -11.99
N GLU A 86 -2.85 2.94 -12.92
CA GLU A 86 -3.91 1.97 -12.69
C GLU A 86 -3.50 0.94 -11.64
N GLY A 87 -4.47 0.52 -10.83
CA GLY A 87 -4.17 -0.41 -9.73
C GLY A 87 -3.69 -1.78 -10.21
N VAL A 88 -4.11 -2.19 -11.41
CA VAL A 88 -3.66 -3.42 -12.10
C VAL A 88 -2.17 -3.34 -12.42
N ASP A 89 -1.73 -2.22 -13.01
CA ASP A 89 -0.32 -1.98 -13.34
C ASP A 89 0.55 -1.90 -12.08
N GLU A 90 0.06 -1.23 -11.02
CA GLU A 90 0.71 -1.19 -9.71
C GLU A 90 0.99 -2.61 -9.19
N GLY A 91 0.00 -3.50 -9.24
CA GLY A 91 0.15 -4.90 -8.84
C GLY A 91 1.12 -5.68 -9.72
N ILE A 92 1.03 -5.54 -11.05
CA ILE A 92 1.93 -6.21 -12.00
C ILE A 92 3.39 -5.78 -11.78
N PHE A 93 3.65 -4.48 -11.64
CA PHE A 93 5.01 -3.98 -11.43
C PHE A 93 5.57 -4.38 -10.05
N SER A 94 4.71 -4.45 -9.04
CA SER A 94 5.05 -4.99 -7.72
C SER A 94 5.46 -6.47 -7.79
N TRP A 95 4.65 -7.30 -8.44
CA TRP A 95 4.98 -8.72 -8.65
C TRP A 95 6.23 -8.92 -9.50
N PHE A 96 6.38 -8.14 -10.56
CA PHE A 96 7.56 -8.17 -11.40
C PHE A 96 8.81 -7.84 -10.60
N THR A 97 8.78 -6.77 -9.78
CA THR A 97 9.91 -6.37 -8.92
C THR A 97 10.33 -7.50 -7.99
N VAL A 98 9.38 -8.09 -7.26
CA VAL A 98 9.65 -9.20 -6.33
C VAL A 98 10.32 -10.36 -7.06
N ASN A 99 9.76 -10.79 -8.19
CA ASN A 99 10.28 -11.95 -8.91
C ASN A 99 11.56 -11.64 -9.68
N PHE A 100 11.76 -10.41 -10.14
CA PHE A 100 13.01 -9.96 -10.76
C PHE A 100 14.16 -10.05 -9.76
N LEU A 101 13.99 -9.44 -8.58
CA LEU A 101 15.02 -9.42 -7.54
C LEU A 101 15.30 -10.81 -6.97
N LEU A 102 14.33 -11.72 -6.98
CA LEU A 102 14.53 -13.11 -6.56
C LEU A 102 15.05 -14.04 -7.67
N GLY A 103 15.22 -13.55 -8.91
CA GLY A 103 15.60 -14.40 -10.05
C GLY A 103 14.54 -15.43 -10.43
N LYS A 104 13.25 -15.12 -10.20
CA LYS A 104 12.09 -16.03 -10.34
C LYS A 104 11.12 -15.65 -11.46
N LEU A 105 11.55 -14.84 -12.43
CA LEU A 105 10.71 -14.46 -13.59
C LEU A 105 10.53 -15.57 -14.65
N ASN A 106 10.89 -16.82 -14.35
CA ASN A 106 10.80 -17.95 -15.28
C ASN A 106 9.40 -18.59 -15.37
N GLY A 107 8.37 -17.96 -14.80
CA GLY A 107 6.98 -18.43 -14.79
C GLY A 107 6.67 -19.64 -13.89
N LYS A 108 7.68 -20.30 -13.30
CA LYS A 108 7.52 -21.43 -12.39
C LYS A 108 7.97 -21.06 -10.98
N ASN A 109 7.20 -21.43 -9.96
CA ASN A 109 7.55 -21.15 -8.56
C ASN A 109 7.80 -19.66 -8.24
N THR A 110 7.09 -18.78 -8.93
CA THR A 110 7.05 -17.33 -8.66
C THR A 110 6.47 -17.07 -7.28
N VAL A 111 6.81 -15.91 -6.72
CA VAL A 111 6.36 -15.43 -5.41
C VAL A 111 5.20 -14.47 -5.63
N ALA A 112 4.14 -14.64 -4.84
CA ALA A 112 3.01 -13.70 -4.81
C ALA A 112 3.44 -12.39 -4.16
N ALA A 113 2.96 -11.27 -4.69
CA ALA A 113 3.22 -9.94 -4.15
C ALA A 113 1.94 -9.35 -3.53
N LEU A 114 2.06 -8.89 -2.29
CA LEU A 114 1.04 -8.15 -1.56
C LEU A 114 1.57 -6.74 -1.26
N ASP A 115 0.96 -5.73 -1.88
CA ASP A 115 1.27 -4.33 -1.64
C ASP A 115 0.13 -3.70 -0.83
N LEU A 116 0.43 -3.10 0.32
CA LEU A 116 -0.55 -2.35 1.11
C LEU A 116 -0.21 -0.87 1.11
N GLY A 117 -0.94 -0.12 0.30
CA GLY A 117 -0.87 1.33 0.24
C GLY A 117 -1.85 2.01 1.21
N GLY A 118 -1.91 3.34 1.13
CA GLY A 118 -2.82 4.15 1.95
C GLY A 118 -4.28 4.09 1.50
N GLY A 119 -4.52 3.99 0.18
CA GLY A 119 -5.86 4.01 -0.43
C GLY A 119 -6.33 2.68 -1.03
N SER A 120 -5.42 1.75 -1.32
CA SER A 120 -5.73 0.41 -1.84
C SER A 120 -4.71 -0.61 -1.36
N THR A 121 -5.00 -1.88 -1.62
CA THR A 121 -4.04 -2.98 -1.54
C THR A 121 -4.10 -3.81 -2.81
N GLN A 122 -2.96 -4.33 -3.24
CA GLN A 122 -2.81 -5.12 -4.45
C GLN A 122 -2.45 -6.56 -4.10
N VAL A 123 -3.06 -7.50 -4.81
CA VAL A 123 -2.73 -8.92 -4.75
C VAL A 123 -2.38 -9.37 -6.16
N THR A 124 -1.17 -9.88 -6.34
CA THR A 124 -0.69 -10.34 -7.65
C THR A 124 0.09 -11.64 -7.53
N PHE A 125 -0.27 -12.65 -8.32
CA PHE A 125 0.41 -13.96 -8.34
C PHE A 125 0.16 -14.68 -9.66
N ALA A 126 1.01 -15.65 -10.03
CA ALA A 126 0.78 -16.52 -11.18
C ALA A 126 0.03 -17.79 -10.75
N PRO A 127 -1.28 -17.97 -11.08
CA PRO A 127 -2.05 -19.14 -10.65
C PRO A 127 -1.43 -20.44 -11.17
N LYS A 128 -1.44 -21.50 -10.36
CA LYS A 128 -0.91 -22.82 -10.77
C LYS A 128 -1.82 -23.55 -11.76
N ASP A 129 -3.13 -23.33 -11.66
CA ASP A 129 -4.15 -23.89 -12.53
C ASP A 129 -4.95 -22.75 -13.18
N LEU A 130 -4.81 -22.62 -14.49
CA LEU A 130 -5.46 -21.60 -15.31
C LEU A 130 -6.65 -22.16 -16.08
N THR A 131 -7.00 -23.43 -15.88
CA THR A 131 -8.19 -24.05 -16.48
C THR A 131 -9.47 -23.72 -15.73
N GLN A 132 -9.34 -23.23 -14.50
CA GLN A 132 -10.44 -22.75 -13.68
C GLN A 132 -10.70 -21.29 -14.00
N ASN A 133 -11.91 -20.99 -14.49
CA ASN A 133 -12.41 -19.64 -14.79
C ASN A 133 -12.69 -18.78 -13.53
N ILE A 134 -12.07 -19.12 -12.38
CA ILE A 134 -12.28 -18.46 -11.09
C ILE A 134 -11.80 -17.00 -11.07
N TYR A 135 -10.98 -16.61 -12.06
CA TYR A 135 -10.38 -15.28 -12.19
C TYR A 135 -10.61 -14.65 -13.57
N ASP A 136 -11.66 -15.06 -14.27
CA ASP A 136 -12.01 -14.45 -15.57
C ASP A 136 -12.11 -12.93 -15.43
N GLY A 137 -11.41 -12.23 -16.33
CA GLY A 137 -11.29 -10.75 -16.31
C GLY A 137 -10.22 -10.18 -15.39
N PHE A 138 -9.48 -11.01 -14.64
CA PHE A 138 -8.40 -10.58 -13.73
C PHE A 138 -7.04 -11.22 -14.05
N ILE A 139 -6.94 -11.99 -15.13
CA ILE A 139 -5.69 -12.59 -15.62
C ILE A 139 -5.07 -11.68 -16.68
N HIS A 140 -3.78 -11.40 -16.53
CA HIS A 140 -3.00 -10.54 -17.42
C HIS A 140 -1.70 -11.24 -17.83
N ASP A 141 -1.29 -11.04 -19.09
CA ASP A 141 0.01 -11.49 -19.58
C ASP A 141 1.10 -10.48 -19.23
N VAL A 142 2.14 -10.94 -18.53
CA VAL A 142 3.29 -10.13 -18.14
C VAL A 142 4.52 -10.62 -18.90
N PRO A 143 5.13 -9.78 -19.75
CA PRO A 143 6.38 -10.11 -20.44
C PRO A 143 7.52 -10.32 -19.44
N THR A 144 8.24 -11.43 -19.57
CA THR A 144 9.44 -11.73 -18.77
C THR A 144 10.64 -12.05 -19.67
N THR A 145 11.82 -12.32 -19.08
CA THR A 145 13.09 -12.52 -19.81
C THR A 145 13.13 -13.74 -20.73
N GLY A 146 12.09 -14.58 -20.77
CA GLY A 146 12.04 -15.75 -21.64
C GLY A 146 10.66 -16.21 -22.10
N ASP A 147 9.56 -15.69 -21.52
CA ASP A 147 8.18 -16.00 -21.92
C ASP A 147 7.20 -14.95 -21.34
N ASN A 148 5.93 -15.03 -21.71
CA ASN A 148 4.86 -14.34 -21.01
C ASN A 148 4.36 -15.18 -19.83
N VAL A 149 4.23 -14.55 -18.66
CA VAL A 149 3.65 -15.19 -17.48
C VAL A 149 2.24 -14.64 -17.26
N ARG A 150 1.26 -15.54 -17.23
CA ARG A 150 -0.11 -15.19 -16.86
C ARG A 150 -0.23 -15.00 -15.35
N VAL A 151 -0.60 -13.80 -14.93
CA VAL A 151 -0.76 -13.44 -13.52
C VAL A 151 -2.20 -13.01 -13.23
N PHE A 152 -2.73 -13.47 -12.11
CA PHE A 152 -3.85 -12.81 -11.46
C PHE A 152 -3.34 -11.50 -10.87
N THR A 153 -4.05 -10.40 -11.08
CA THR A 153 -3.80 -9.14 -10.38
C THR A 153 -5.11 -8.45 -10.05
N HIS A 154 -5.21 -7.90 -8.84
CA HIS A 154 -6.33 -7.06 -8.48
C HIS A 154 -5.91 -5.97 -7.48
N SER A 155 -6.46 -4.78 -7.67
CA SER A 155 -6.31 -3.64 -6.76
C SER A 155 -7.62 -3.41 -6.03
N TYR A 156 -7.66 -3.77 -4.74
CA TYR A 156 -8.80 -3.54 -3.87
C TYR A 156 -8.81 -2.08 -3.40
N LEU A 157 -9.43 -1.20 -4.20
CA LEU A 157 -9.59 0.23 -3.85
C LEU A 157 -10.48 0.40 -2.61
N GLY A 158 -10.10 1.30 -1.71
CA GLY A 158 -10.77 1.48 -0.42
C GLY A 158 -10.26 0.54 0.68
N LEU A 159 -9.48 -0.49 0.32
CA LEU A 159 -8.83 -1.42 1.25
C LEU A 159 -7.33 -1.08 1.47
N GLY A 160 -6.99 0.21 1.40
CA GLY A 160 -5.71 0.70 1.90
C GLY A 160 -5.78 1.08 3.38
N LEU A 161 -4.63 1.18 4.03
CA LEU A 161 -4.54 1.41 5.49
C LEU A 161 -5.35 2.65 5.95
N HIS A 162 -5.16 3.79 5.30
CA HIS A 162 -5.86 5.03 5.67
C HIS A 162 -7.32 5.01 5.24
N ALA A 163 -7.64 4.38 4.11
CA ALA A 163 -9.01 4.23 3.64
C ALA A 163 -9.85 3.38 4.61
N VAL A 164 -9.29 2.29 5.13
CA VAL A 164 -9.97 1.44 6.12
C VAL A 164 -10.10 2.15 7.46
N ARG A 165 -9.08 2.90 7.92
CA ARG A 165 -9.24 3.77 9.10
C ARG A 165 -10.45 4.69 8.95
N HIS A 166 -10.54 5.42 7.83
CA HIS A 166 -11.68 6.29 7.56
C HIS A 166 -13.01 5.52 7.53
N ALA A 167 -13.07 4.38 6.85
CA ALA A 167 -14.27 3.56 6.73
C ALA A 167 -14.76 2.98 8.07
N VAL A 168 -13.82 2.64 8.97
CA VAL A 168 -14.14 2.15 10.32
C VAL A 168 -14.59 3.31 11.21
N PHE A 169 -13.85 4.42 11.24
CA PHE A 169 -14.19 5.57 12.09
C PHE A 169 -15.54 6.21 11.74
N THR A 170 -15.87 6.32 10.46
CA THR A 170 -17.12 6.98 10.00
C THR A 170 -18.30 6.02 9.88
N SER A 171 -18.14 4.76 10.26
CA SER A 171 -19.17 3.74 10.09
C SER A 171 -20.44 4.06 10.88
N GLY A 172 -21.56 4.23 10.17
CA GLY A 172 -22.87 4.48 10.80
C GLY A 172 -23.03 5.89 11.36
N LEU A 173 -22.09 6.80 11.07
CA LEU A 173 -22.15 8.20 11.48
C LEU A 173 -22.66 9.09 10.34
N PRO A 174 -23.30 10.24 10.65
CA PRO A 174 -23.62 11.27 9.66
C PRO A 174 -22.38 11.78 8.92
N GLU A 175 -22.52 12.12 7.64
CA GLU A 175 -21.39 12.54 6.79
C GLU A 175 -20.63 13.77 7.30
N ASN A 176 -21.29 14.65 8.04
CA ASN A 176 -20.72 15.88 8.60
C ASN A 176 -20.05 15.67 9.97
N GLN A 177 -20.18 14.48 10.58
CA GLN A 177 -19.58 14.22 11.88
C GLN A 177 -18.06 14.03 11.75
N THR A 178 -17.30 14.86 12.46
CA THR A 178 -15.83 14.83 12.45
C THR A 178 -15.23 14.51 13.82
N SER A 179 -15.99 14.63 14.91
CA SER A 179 -15.59 14.14 16.23
C SER A 179 -16.16 12.74 16.44
N ILE A 180 -15.27 11.78 16.67
CA ILE A 180 -15.59 10.35 16.57
C ILE A 180 -14.98 9.61 17.77
N ASP A 181 -15.82 8.85 18.48
CA ASP A 181 -15.37 7.85 19.45
C ASP A 181 -15.33 6.49 18.76
N SER A 182 -14.20 5.78 18.85
CA SER A 182 -13.98 4.50 18.17
C SER A 182 -13.70 3.37 19.15
N GLU A 183 -14.34 2.22 18.91
CA GLU A 183 -14.05 0.94 19.60
C GLU A 183 -12.68 0.37 19.24
N CYS A 184 -11.97 0.93 18.26
CA CYS A 184 -10.65 0.47 17.82
C CYS A 184 -9.49 1.34 18.36
N VAL A 185 -9.79 2.31 19.22
CA VAL A 185 -8.82 3.27 19.76
C VAL A 185 -8.86 3.21 21.28
N ASN A 186 -7.69 3.24 21.92
CA ASN A 186 -7.59 3.10 23.37
C ASN A 186 -8.29 4.27 24.09
N PRO A 187 -9.10 4.04 25.15
CA PRO A 187 -9.85 5.08 25.85
C PRO A 187 -9.03 6.25 26.40
N ILE A 188 -7.72 6.08 26.60
CA ILE A 188 -6.84 7.18 27.02
C ILE A 188 -6.61 8.22 25.91
N VAL A 189 -6.76 7.83 24.65
CA VAL A 189 -6.55 8.70 23.49
C VAL A 189 -7.78 9.59 23.33
N ARG A 190 -7.58 10.91 23.35
CA ARG A 190 -8.63 11.90 23.17
C ARG A 190 -8.28 12.88 22.05
N THR A 191 -9.24 13.16 21.18
CA THR A 191 -9.19 14.24 20.17
C THR A 191 -7.95 14.15 19.25
N LYS A 192 -7.52 12.93 18.90
CA LYS A 192 -6.38 12.74 18.00
C LYS A 192 -6.75 13.10 16.57
N LEU A 193 -5.97 14.00 15.97
CA LEU A 193 -6.17 14.40 14.58
C LEU A 193 -5.84 13.26 13.60
N PHE A 194 -6.82 12.93 12.77
CA PHE A 194 -6.68 12.05 11.61
C PHE A 194 -7.12 12.81 10.36
N ARG A 195 -6.26 12.86 9.35
CA ARG A 195 -6.56 13.53 8.07
C ARG A 195 -6.78 12.50 6.97
N TYR A 196 -7.88 12.65 6.25
CA TYR A 196 -8.20 11.79 5.11
C TYR A 196 -8.95 12.57 4.04
N SER A 197 -8.54 12.43 2.77
CA SER A 197 -9.12 13.14 1.62
C SER A 197 -9.35 14.65 1.87
N ASN A 198 -8.35 15.32 2.45
CA ASN A 198 -8.38 16.75 2.77
C ASN A 198 -9.50 17.18 3.77
N ARG A 199 -9.98 16.23 4.59
CA ARG A 199 -10.84 16.46 5.74
C ARG A 199 -10.10 16.12 7.03
N GLU A 200 -10.48 16.81 8.11
CA GLU A 200 -9.93 16.60 9.44
C GLU A 200 -10.97 15.91 10.34
N PHE A 201 -10.53 14.85 11.01
CA PHE A 201 -11.32 14.07 11.97
C PHE A 201 -10.59 14.07 13.32
N HIS A 202 -11.33 14.19 14.40
CA HIS A 202 -10.83 14.15 15.77
C HIS A 202 -11.30 12.86 16.42
N ILE A 203 -10.37 11.91 16.55
CA ILE A 203 -10.64 10.54 16.97
C ILE A 203 -10.30 10.38 18.46
N SER A 204 -11.24 9.82 19.20
CA SER A 204 -11.10 9.45 20.62
C SER A 204 -11.37 7.96 20.79
N GLY A 205 -10.81 7.36 21.83
CA GLY A 205 -11.14 5.99 22.23
C GLY A 205 -12.48 5.94 22.94
N LYS A 206 -13.32 4.97 22.56
CA LYS A 206 -14.61 4.72 23.21
C LYS A 206 -14.41 3.88 24.47
N ASP A 207 -15.14 4.21 25.53
CA ASP A 207 -15.05 3.47 26.80
C ASP A 207 -15.52 2.02 26.62
N ASN A 208 -14.75 1.10 27.19
CA ASN A 208 -15.01 -0.33 27.19
C ASN A 208 -15.36 -0.78 28.61
N LYS A 209 -16.42 -1.58 28.80
CA LYS A 209 -16.86 -2.04 30.12
C LYS A 209 -15.82 -2.88 30.87
N LYS A 210 -14.90 -3.53 30.13
CA LYS A 210 -13.79 -4.29 30.70
C LYS A 210 -12.57 -3.42 31.01
N SER A 211 -12.54 -2.20 30.48
CA SER A 211 -11.47 -1.24 30.69
C SER A 211 -11.60 -0.59 32.06
N THR A 212 -10.46 -0.37 32.73
CA THR A 212 -10.38 0.38 33.99
C THR A 212 -9.51 1.62 33.82
N ALA A 213 -9.46 2.50 34.82
CA ALA A 213 -8.58 3.66 34.78
C ALA A 213 -7.09 3.24 34.81
N GLU A 214 -6.77 2.19 35.56
CA GLU A 214 -5.43 1.65 35.71
C GLU A 214 -5.00 0.78 34.53
N ASN A 215 -5.96 0.07 33.90
CA ASN A 215 -5.74 -0.76 32.72
C ASN A 215 -6.73 -0.39 31.61
N PRO A 216 -6.45 0.68 30.85
CA PRO A 216 -7.28 1.06 29.73
C PRO A 216 -7.07 0.13 28.53
N GLU A 217 -8.13 -0.53 28.07
CA GLU A 217 -8.07 -1.54 27.02
C GLU A 217 -9.16 -1.31 25.95
N VAL A 218 -8.75 -1.45 24.68
CA VAL A 218 -9.67 -1.42 23.53
C VAL A 218 -10.59 -2.64 23.55
N ASP A 219 -11.87 -2.49 23.19
CA ASP A 219 -12.73 -3.65 22.96
C ASP A 219 -12.31 -4.36 21.65
N PHE A 220 -11.34 -5.27 21.77
CA PHE A 220 -10.70 -5.91 20.64
C PHE A 220 -11.68 -6.68 19.75
N GLU A 221 -12.66 -7.37 20.34
CA GLU A 221 -13.63 -8.16 19.57
C GLU A 221 -14.62 -7.25 18.82
N ALA A 222 -15.06 -6.15 19.45
CA ALA A 222 -15.86 -5.14 18.75
C ALA A 222 -15.06 -4.48 17.61
N CYS A 223 -13.77 -4.21 17.82
CA CYS A 223 -12.91 -3.68 16.78
C CYS A 223 -12.74 -4.65 15.60
N VAL A 224 -12.45 -5.92 15.87
CA VAL A 224 -12.35 -6.98 14.85
C VAL A 224 -13.63 -7.07 14.02
N GLU A 225 -14.80 -7.03 14.67
CA GLU A 225 -16.08 -7.12 13.99
C GLU A 225 -16.36 -5.88 13.12
N ASN A 226 -16.08 -4.68 13.63
CA ASN A 226 -16.19 -3.43 12.85
C ASN A 226 -15.29 -3.47 11.61
N VAL A 227 -14.05 -3.90 11.76
CA VAL A 227 -13.09 -4.06 10.66
C VAL A 227 -13.60 -5.11 9.66
N ARG A 228 -14.01 -6.29 10.13
CA ARG A 228 -14.53 -7.38 9.29
C ARG A 228 -15.70 -6.94 8.43
N ASN A 229 -16.65 -6.23 9.02
CA ASN A 229 -17.84 -5.71 8.33
C ASN A 229 -17.52 -4.70 7.22
N LYS A 230 -16.38 -4.00 7.29
CA LYS A 230 -15.92 -3.11 6.22
C LYS A 230 -15.04 -3.82 5.19
N VAL A 231 -14.18 -4.72 5.64
CA VAL A 231 -13.11 -5.27 4.80
C VAL A 231 -13.62 -6.42 3.94
N VAL A 232 -14.25 -7.43 4.55
CA VAL A 232 -14.57 -8.70 3.87
C VAL A 232 -15.51 -8.49 2.66
N PRO A 233 -16.56 -7.64 2.73
CA PRO A 233 -17.44 -7.43 1.57
C PRO A 233 -16.76 -6.78 0.37
N LEU A 234 -15.66 -6.04 0.57
CA LEU A 234 -14.91 -5.34 -0.47
C LEU A 234 -13.84 -6.21 -1.12
N VAL A 235 -13.51 -7.37 -0.55
CA VAL A 235 -12.56 -8.31 -1.17
C VAL A 235 -13.28 -9.13 -2.25
N LYS A 236 -13.45 -8.52 -3.43
CA LYS A 236 -14.05 -9.14 -4.62
C LYS A 236 -13.21 -8.84 -5.87
N PRO A 237 -12.70 -9.85 -6.59
CA PRO A 237 -12.81 -11.29 -6.31
C PRO A 237 -11.96 -11.71 -5.10
N LYS A 238 -12.28 -12.83 -4.46
CA LYS A 238 -11.40 -13.40 -3.42
C LYS A 238 -10.20 -14.12 -4.06
N PRO A 239 -8.96 -13.90 -3.60
CA PRO A 239 -7.77 -14.55 -4.16
C PRO A 239 -7.58 -15.97 -3.62
N ILE A 240 -8.58 -16.85 -3.82
CA ILE A 240 -8.69 -18.19 -3.22
C ILE A 240 -7.49 -19.15 -3.44
N THR A 241 -6.70 -18.99 -4.51
CA THR A 241 -5.50 -19.81 -4.77
C THR A 241 -4.21 -19.16 -4.28
N LEU A 242 -4.25 -17.95 -3.72
CA LEU A 242 -3.08 -17.27 -3.13
C LEU A 242 -2.32 -18.17 -2.13
N LYS A 243 -3.06 -18.95 -1.34
CA LYS A 243 -2.54 -19.92 -0.37
C LYS A 243 -1.59 -20.99 -0.95
N GLN A 244 -1.51 -21.12 -2.27
CA GLN A 244 -0.63 -22.09 -2.96
C GLN A 244 0.77 -21.52 -3.22
N HIS A 245 1.01 -20.24 -2.92
CA HIS A 245 2.22 -19.51 -3.25
C HIS A 245 3.02 -19.14 -2.00
N LEU A 246 4.33 -18.97 -2.19
CA LEU A 246 5.12 -18.16 -1.26
C LEU A 246 4.67 -16.70 -1.40
N ILE A 247 4.57 -15.99 -0.29
CA ILE A 247 4.00 -14.65 -0.24
C ILE A 247 5.07 -13.65 0.22
N ALA A 248 5.28 -12.61 -0.58
CA ALA A 248 6.03 -11.41 -0.20
C ALA A 248 5.04 -10.28 0.05
N ALA A 249 5.09 -9.66 1.24
CA ALA A 249 4.31 -8.48 1.55
C ALA A 249 5.22 -7.30 1.94
N PHE A 250 4.85 -6.09 1.51
CA PHE A 250 5.67 -4.89 1.71
C PHE A 250 4.78 -3.65 1.87
N SER A 251 5.38 -2.45 1.82
CA SER A 251 4.71 -1.18 2.14
C SER A 251 4.15 -1.20 3.57
N TYR A 252 2.87 -0.88 3.80
CA TYR A 252 2.32 -0.82 5.17
C TYR A 252 2.27 -2.17 5.88
N TYR A 253 2.28 -3.31 5.17
CA TYR A 253 2.47 -4.61 5.83
C TYR A 253 3.81 -4.64 6.57
N PHE A 254 4.88 -4.17 5.92
CA PHE A 254 6.21 -4.12 6.49
C PHE A 254 6.34 -3.01 7.54
N GLU A 255 5.84 -1.80 7.27
CA GLU A 255 5.91 -0.68 8.23
C GLU A 255 5.23 -1.03 9.57
N ARG A 256 4.03 -1.63 9.55
CA ARG A 256 3.32 -2.00 10.78
C ARG A 256 3.99 -3.16 11.50
N ALA A 257 4.60 -4.08 10.77
CA ALA A 257 5.35 -5.19 11.37
C ALA A 257 6.60 -4.70 12.11
N ILE A 258 7.37 -3.75 11.56
CA ILE A 258 8.56 -3.22 12.24
C ILE A 258 8.18 -2.36 13.45
N GLU A 259 7.12 -1.55 13.33
CA GLU A 259 6.69 -0.65 14.41
C GLU A 259 6.09 -1.41 15.60
N SER A 260 5.63 -2.64 15.38
CA SER A 260 5.09 -3.54 16.42
C SER A 260 6.09 -4.62 16.85
N GLY A 261 7.32 -4.61 16.31
CA GLY A 261 8.38 -5.55 16.66
C GLY A 261 8.18 -6.98 16.16
N LEU A 262 7.36 -7.19 15.11
CA LEU A 262 7.15 -8.51 14.50
C LEU A 262 8.35 -8.97 13.66
N VAL A 263 9.10 -8.02 13.07
CA VAL A 263 10.27 -8.31 12.22
C VAL A 263 11.37 -7.29 12.43
N ASP A 264 12.59 -7.63 12.00
CA ASP A 264 13.73 -6.72 12.07
C ASP A 264 13.56 -5.49 11.15
N PRO A 265 13.81 -4.26 11.62
CA PRO A 265 13.63 -3.04 10.82
C PRO A 265 14.56 -2.89 9.60
N THR A 266 15.63 -3.68 9.54
CA THR A 266 16.67 -3.62 8.50
C THR A 266 16.57 -4.82 7.57
N LEU A 267 16.52 -6.02 8.13
CA LEU A 267 16.52 -7.29 7.41
C LEU A 267 15.11 -7.73 7.00
N GLY A 268 14.09 -7.30 7.73
CA GLY A 268 12.75 -7.87 7.66
C GLY A 268 12.71 -9.26 8.27
N GLY A 269 11.80 -10.10 7.79
CA GLY A 269 11.62 -11.43 8.37
C GLY A 269 10.49 -12.23 7.74
N GLU A 270 10.39 -13.47 8.19
CA GLU A 270 9.30 -14.37 7.84
C GLU A 270 8.43 -14.61 9.07
N ILE A 271 7.14 -14.35 8.95
CA ILE A 271 6.16 -14.50 10.03
C ILE A 271 4.98 -15.35 9.55
N LYS A 272 4.14 -15.77 10.49
CA LYS A 272 2.85 -16.38 10.21
C LYS A 272 1.76 -15.32 10.14
N VAL A 273 0.72 -15.56 9.35
CA VAL A 273 -0.47 -14.69 9.30
C VAL A 273 -1.10 -14.51 10.68
N GLY A 274 -1.07 -15.54 11.53
CA GLY A 274 -1.56 -15.48 12.91
C GLY A 274 -0.78 -14.55 13.84
N ASP A 275 0.48 -14.22 13.49
CA ASP A 275 1.32 -13.35 14.32
C ASP A 275 0.79 -11.90 14.28
N PHE A 276 0.25 -11.45 13.13
CA PHE A 276 -0.45 -10.16 13.04
C PHE A 276 -1.66 -10.09 13.96
N TYR A 277 -2.47 -11.15 14.02
CA TYR A 277 -3.66 -11.18 14.88
C TYR A 277 -3.26 -11.17 16.36
N THR A 278 -2.26 -11.97 16.72
CA THR A 278 -1.72 -12.03 18.09
C THR A 278 -1.18 -10.66 18.51
N LYS A 279 -0.38 -10.02 17.65
CA LYS A 279 0.17 -8.69 17.91
C LYS A 279 -0.89 -7.61 17.95
N ALA A 280 -1.93 -7.70 17.11
CA ALA A 280 -3.07 -6.78 17.17
C ALA A 280 -3.72 -6.82 18.56
N ARG A 281 -4.02 -8.03 19.07
CA ARG A 281 -4.60 -8.19 20.41
C ARG A 281 -3.70 -7.59 21.50
N GLU A 282 -2.39 -7.86 21.46
CA GLU A 282 -1.42 -7.30 22.41
C GLU A 282 -1.41 -5.78 22.39
N VAL A 283 -1.35 -5.15 21.21
CA VAL A 283 -1.31 -3.69 21.08
C VAL A 283 -2.64 -3.05 21.49
N CYS A 284 -3.77 -3.72 21.26
CA CYS A 284 -5.07 -3.23 21.69
C CYS A 284 -5.25 -3.25 23.22
N ALA A 285 -4.52 -4.13 23.93
CA ALA A 285 -4.53 -4.24 25.38
C ALA A 285 -3.64 -3.22 26.10
N ILE A 286 -2.75 -2.51 25.40
CA ILE A 286 -1.78 -1.59 25.99
C ILE A 286 -2.03 -0.17 25.48
N ALA A 287 -2.15 0.79 26.41
CA ALA A 287 -2.25 2.19 26.06
C ALA A 287 -0.99 2.69 25.34
N ASN A 288 -1.18 3.30 24.17
CA ASN A 288 -0.12 3.95 23.41
C ASN A 288 -0.66 5.20 22.70
N THR A 289 -0.35 6.38 23.25
CA THR A 289 -0.77 7.67 22.70
C THR A 289 0.08 8.14 21.52
N ASP A 290 1.28 7.59 21.37
CA ASP A 290 2.22 7.92 20.29
C ASP A 290 1.80 7.25 18.98
N GLN A 291 1.26 6.03 19.07
CA GLN A 291 0.70 5.27 17.95
C GLN A 291 -0.78 4.92 18.18
N PRO A 292 -1.67 5.93 18.22
CA PRO A 292 -3.06 5.78 18.67
C PRO A 292 -3.92 4.90 17.78
N PHE A 293 -3.47 4.59 16.56
CA PHE A 293 -4.22 3.82 15.56
C PHE A 293 -3.58 2.45 15.27
N MET A 294 -2.53 2.04 15.99
CA MET A 294 -1.83 0.77 15.73
C MET A 294 -2.73 -0.45 15.99
N CYS A 295 -3.59 -0.40 17.01
CA CYS A 295 -4.59 -1.44 17.27
C CYS A 295 -5.49 -1.67 16.04
N LEU A 296 -6.08 -0.61 15.49
CA LEU A 296 -6.89 -0.68 14.27
C LEU A 296 -6.09 -1.21 13.07
N ASP A 297 -4.88 -0.71 12.86
CA ASP A 297 -4.04 -1.09 11.72
C ASP A 297 -3.71 -2.58 11.69
N LEU A 298 -3.25 -3.13 12.82
CA LEU A 298 -2.89 -4.55 12.92
C LEU A 298 -4.15 -5.43 12.88
N THR A 299 -5.25 -4.98 13.47
CA THR A 299 -6.55 -5.67 13.38
C THR A 299 -7.01 -5.74 11.92
N PHE A 300 -6.90 -4.64 11.17
CA PHE A 300 -7.18 -4.61 9.74
C PHE A 300 -6.30 -5.57 8.95
N ILE A 301 -4.97 -5.51 9.13
CA ILE A 301 -4.06 -6.41 8.43
C ILE A 301 -4.40 -7.88 8.71
N ALA A 302 -4.66 -8.22 9.98
CA ALA A 302 -5.02 -9.58 10.37
C ALA A 302 -6.33 -10.05 9.70
N VAL A 303 -7.38 -9.23 9.75
CA VAL A 303 -8.69 -9.55 9.14
C VAL A 303 -8.58 -9.62 7.62
N LEU A 304 -7.84 -8.72 6.97
CA LEU A 304 -7.63 -8.72 5.53
C LEU A 304 -6.96 -10.01 5.06
N LEU A 305 -5.88 -10.43 5.73
CA LEU A 305 -5.12 -11.62 5.36
C LEU A 305 -5.92 -12.91 5.63
N GLN A 306 -6.58 -13.00 6.80
CA GLN A 306 -7.32 -14.21 7.19
C GLN A 306 -8.71 -14.30 6.56
N ASP A 307 -9.58 -13.33 6.83
CA ASP A 307 -10.99 -13.38 6.45
C ASP A 307 -11.21 -12.89 5.01
N GLY A 308 -10.43 -11.90 4.59
CA GLY A 308 -10.44 -11.34 3.24
C GLY A 308 -9.84 -12.31 2.23
N TYR A 309 -8.53 -12.56 2.35
CA TYR A 309 -7.78 -13.38 1.39
C TYR A 309 -7.86 -14.90 1.66
N GLY A 310 -8.38 -15.32 2.81
CA GLY A 310 -8.57 -16.73 3.13
C GLY A 310 -7.27 -17.46 3.50
N LEU A 311 -6.24 -16.73 3.95
CA LEU A 311 -5.00 -17.34 4.42
C LEU A 311 -5.19 -17.90 5.83
N LYS A 312 -4.74 -19.13 6.05
CA LYS A 312 -4.81 -19.75 7.38
C LYS A 312 -3.78 -19.09 8.33
N PRO A 313 -3.99 -19.09 9.65
CA PRO A 313 -3.05 -18.50 10.61
C PRO A 313 -1.61 -18.99 10.47
N GLN A 314 -1.40 -20.25 10.07
CA GLN A 314 -0.07 -20.83 9.85
C GLN A 314 0.59 -20.49 8.51
N ALA A 315 -0.12 -19.83 7.59
CA ALA A 315 0.46 -19.43 6.31
C ALA A 315 1.61 -18.45 6.54
N GLN A 316 2.71 -18.66 5.84
CA GLN A 316 3.92 -17.85 5.97
C GLN A 316 3.87 -16.64 5.03
N ILE A 317 4.30 -15.50 5.56
CA ILE A 317 4.46 -14.25 4.82
C ILE A 317 5.88 -13.75 5.04
N LYS A 318 6.57 -13.44 3.95
CA LYS A 318 7.87 -12.79 3.97
C LYS A 318 7.69 -11.28 3.87
N LEU A 319 8.15 -10.58 4.89
CA LEU A 319 8.10 -9.13 5.00
C LEU A 319 9.48 -8.58 4.70
N TYR A 320 9.60 -7.91 3.57
CA TYR A 320 10.88 -7.39 3.08
C TYR A 320 10.88 -5.87 3.09
N LYS A 321 12.02 -5.30 3.50
CA LYS A 321 12.38 -3.92 3.17
C LYS A 321 13.09 -3.85 1.83
N ARG A 322 14.01 -4.81 1.63
CA ARG A 322 14.92 -4.88 0.50
C ARG A 322 15.17 -6.33 0.11
N ILE A 323 15.43 -6.57 -1.17
CA ILE A 323 16.06 -7.78 -1.70
C ILE A 323 17.32 -7.35 -2.43
N ASP A 324 18.46 -7.96 -2.13
CA ASP A 324 19.77 -7.62 -2.72
C ASP A 324 20.08 -6.12 -2.67
N ASN A 325 19.84 -5.49 -1.52
CA ASN A 325 19.98 -4.04 -1.28
C ASN A 325 19.07 -3.11 -2.10
N HIS A 326 18.14 -3.66 -2.88
CA HIS A 326 17.13 -2.90 -3.61
C HIS A 326 15.82 -2.90 -2.83
N GLU A 327 15.19 -1.74 -2.68
CA GLU A 327 13.89 -1.62 -2.04
C GLU A 327 12.80 -2.31 -2.87
N ILE A 328 11.87 -2.98 -2.17
CA ILE A 328 10.71 -3.56 -2.82
C ILE A 328 9.59 -2.53 -2.91
N SER A 329 9.27 -2.15 -4.14
CA SER A 329 8.06 -1.42 -4.52
C SER A 329 7.77 -1.68 -6.00
N TRP A 330 6.64 -1.22 -6.52
CA TRP A 330 6.36 -1.26 -7.95
C TRP A 330 7.34 -0.44 -8.82
N ALA A 331 8.16 0.44 -8.23
CA ALA A 331 8.98 1.40 -8.99
C ALA A 331 10.01 0.73 -9.91
N LEU A 332 10.65 -0.37 -9.48
CA LEU A 332 11.63 -1.08 -10.29
C LEU A 332 10.98 -1.74 -11.51
N GLY A 333 9.86 -2.43 -11.32
CA GLY A 333 9.09 -3.03 -12.41
C GLY A 333 8.58 -1.99 -13.41
N CYS A 334 8.13 -0.83 -12.92
CA CYS A 334 7.74 0.30 -13.78
C CYS A 334 8.94 0.81 -14.61
N ALA A 335 10.09 1.05 -13.96
CA ALA A 335 11.29 1.52 -14.62
C ALA A 335 11.79 0.52 -15.68
N TYR A 336 11.79 -0.78 -15.36
CA TYR A 336 12.14 -1.84 -16.31
C TYR A 336 11.25 -1.78 -17.55
N ASN A 337 9.93 -1.74 -17.37
CA ASN A 337 8.96 -1.67 -18.47
C ASN A 337 9.19 -0.44 -19.38
N ILE A 338 9.46 0.73 -18.79
CA ILE A 338 9.76 1.95 -19.56
C ILE A 338 11.03 1.78 -20.38
N LEU A 339 12.10 1.27 -19.77
CA LEU A 339 13.39 1.09 -20.44
C LEU A 339 13.32 0.01 -21.53
N SER A 340 12.65 -1.12 -21.27
CA SER A 340 12.48 -2.20 -22.25
C SER A 340 11.72 -1.74 -23.49
N LYS A 341 10.64 -0.97 -23.33
CA LYS A 341 9.88 -0.41 -24.46
C LYS A 341 10.72 0.52 -25.35
N ARG A 342 11.76 1.15 -24.79
CA ARG A 342 12.69 2.00 -25.55
C ARG A 342 13.78 1.21 -26.27
N MET A 343 14.13 0.02 -25.78
CA MET A 343 15.13 -0.84 -26.39
C MET A 343 14.55 -1.71 -27.51
N THR A 344 13.23 -1.95 -27.50
CA THR A 344 12.52 -2.58 -28.62
C THR A 344 12.29 -1.56 -29.74
N PRO A 345 12.75 -1.81 -30.98
CA PRO A 345 12.40 -0.97 -32.12
C PRO A 345 10.88 -0.90 -32.26
N LYS A 346 10.31 0.30 -32.46
CA LYS A 346 8.92 0.40 -32.93
C LYS A 346 8.85 -0.30 -34.29
N GLN A 347 8.10 -1.40 -34.37
CA GLN A 347 7.76 -2.05 -35.64
C GLN A 347 6.88 -1.14 -36.49
#